data_AF-A0A1Q6QWD0-F1
#
_entry.id   AF-A0A1Q6QWD0-F1
#
_cell.length_a   1.000
_cell.length_b   1.000
_cell.length_c   1.000
_cell.angle_alpha   90.00
_cell.angle_beta   90.00
_cell.angle_gamma   90.00
#
_symmetry.space_group_name_H-M   'P 1'
#
loop_
_entity.id
_entity.type
_entity.pdbx_description
1 polymer ?
#
loop_
_entity_poly.entity_id
_entity_poly.type
_entity_poly.pdbx_seq_one_letter_code
_entity_poly.pdbx_strand_id
1 'polypeptide(L)'
;MDKIIKKIYSNINYNTSELISDINLGLILTTFGTGFFSLGANLNNAASLMMLSILNMIYYIYSEEERLSLHTKDIIEIRKLYNNLIKDYNKLNKIFDFQNPVEIYTLYNKMLYAGYLSKDKEFHFGKDKVKDITTIQGTNIINGEAVCRHIAQMLKDIYLDYGITSYDISVFQKDTTTDKSMLSYYQKELQKVSDIKGIPVEDLTYLLEDKIQEAFSYYISPEDIGKLTNHRITKATYQGKDYYLDPTQTRMYKPSMNNQKILISEDGRIDTKIIPRANSSKAMKANPSTPFSEDLKYVKSTINIYKQNKDILERFYKEHQELYNYISNLLSNIKVKRKEKR
;
A
#
# COMPACT_ATOMS: atom_id res chain seq x y z
N MET A 1 -0.92 -31.95 1.02
CA MET A 1 -1.19 -31.50 2.40
C MET A 1 -1.77 -30.08 2.43
N ASP A 2 -1.12 -29.10 1.78
CA ASP A 2 -1.58 -27.69 1.67
C ASP A 2 -3.05 -27.48 1.30
N LYS A 3 -3.58 -28.22 0.31
CA LYS A 3 -4.97 -28.07 -0.15
C LYS A 3 -5.98 -28.45 0.94
N ILE A 4 -5.68 -29.46 1.74
CA ILE A 4 -6.56 -29.94 2.81
C ILE A 4 -6.56 -28.93 3.96
N ILE A 5 -5.38 -28.43 4.34
CA ILE A 5 -5.24 -27.42 5.40
C ILE A 5 -5.97 -26.12 5.01
N LYS A 6 -5.75 -25.61 3.80
CA LYS A 6 -6.48 -24.43 3.31
C LYS A 6 -7.99 -24.62 3.32
N LYS A 7 -8.47 -25.82 3.01
CA LYS A 7 -9.89 -26.18 3.05
C LYS A 7 -10.45 -26.20 4.48
N ILE A 8 -9.65 -26.56 5.48
CA ILE A 8 -10.04 -26.49 6.89
C ILE A 8 -10.13 -25.02 7.32
N TYR A 9 -9.09 -24.23 7.05
CA TYR A 9 -9.05 -22.82 7.44
C TYR A 9 -10.14 -22.00 6.76
N SER A 10 -10.49 -22.31 5.50
CA SER A 10 -11.59 -21.61 4.79
C SER A 10 -12.97 -21.80 5.42
N ASN A 11 -13.13 -22.73 6.37
CA ASN A 11 -14.39 -23.01 7.05
C ASN A 11 -14.46 -22.43 8.48
N ILE A 12 -13.37 -21.83 8.98
CA ILE A 12 -13.33 -21.19 10.31
C ILE A 12 -13.13 -19.68 10.18
N ASN A 13 -13.56 -18.95 11.21
CA ASN A 13 -13.39 -17.49 11.29
C ASN A 13 -11.96 -17.12 11.75
N TYR A 14 -11.57 -15.85 11.55
CA TYR A 14 -10.21 -15.38 11.87
C TYR A 14 -9.86 -15.57 13.35
N ASN A 15 -10.78 -15.23 14.26
CA ASN A 15 -10.52 -15.28 15.70
C ASN A 15 -10.36 -16.71 16.21
N THR A 16 -11.09 -17.66 15.64
CA THR A 16 -10.93 -19.09 15.92
C THR A 16 -9.55 -19.58 15.45
N SER A 17 -9.07 -19.09 14.30
CA SER A 17 -7.70 -19.38 13.84
C SER A 17 -6.63 -18.84 14.79
N GLU A 18 -6.78 -17.61 15.30
CA GLU A 18 -5.85 -17.03 16.28
C GLU A 18 -5.86 -17.82 17.59
N LEU A 19 -7.03 -18.23 18.09
CA LEU A 19 -7.14 -19.06 19.29
C LEU A 19 -6.43 -20.41 19.11
N ILE A 20 -6.56 -21.04 17.94
CA ILE A 20 -5.84 -22.28 17.62
C ILE A 20 -4.32 -22.04 17.64
N SER A 21 -3.84 -20.90 17.10
CA SER A 21 -2.43 -20.51 17.19
C SER A 21 -1.95 -20.45 18.64
N ASP A 22 -2.64 -19.68 19.47
CA ASP A 22 -2.25 -19.43 20.86
C ASP A 22 -2.25 -20.75 21.68
N ILE A 23 -3.24 -21.63 21.46
CA ILE A 23 -3.29 -22.97 22.08
C ILE A 23 -2.10 -23.83 21.64
N ASN A 24 -1.77 -23.84 20.35
CA ASN A 24 -0.68 -24.65 19.82
C ASN A 24 0.68 -24.19 20.36
N LEU A 25 0.90 -22.89 20.54
CA LEU A 25 2.13 -22.34 21.15
C LEU A 25 2.28 -22.74 22.62
N GLY A 26 1.20 -22.66 23.40
CA GLY A 26 1.15 -23.13 24.78
C GLY A 26 1.33 -24.64 24.93
N LEU A 27 0.73 -25.42 24.03
CA LEU A 27 0.88 -26.87 24.02
C LEU A 27 2.29 -27.29 23.61
N ILE A 28 2.91 -26.66 22.61
CA ILE A 28 4.31 -26.94 22.23
C ILE A 28 5.24 -26.68 23.43
N LEU A 29 5.10 -25.55 24.12
CA LEU A 29 5.91 -25.23 25.31
C LEU A 29 5.73 -26.25 26.45
N THR A 30 4.52 -26.74 26.68
CA THR A 30 4.25 -27.75 27.74
C THR A 30 4.63 -29.17 27.31
N THR A 31 4.42 -29.55 26.05
CA THR A 31 4.73 -30.91 25.57
C THR A 31 6.24 -31.14 25.48
N PHE A 32 7.03 -30.11 25.15
CA PHE A 32 8.50 -30.18 25.22
C PHE A 32 9.05 -29.95 26.64
N GLY A 33 8.34 -29.22 27.50
CA GLY A 33 8.76 -28.94 28.88
C GLY A 33 8.43 -30.03 29.90
N THR A 34 7.33 -30.77 29.73
CA THR A 34 6.85 -31.76 30.73
C THR A 34 6.29 -33.06 30.14
N GLY A 35 6.09 -33.15 28.82
CA GLY A 35 5.28 -34.21 28.19
C GLY A 35 6.00 -35.45 27.67
N PHE A 36 7.34 -35.51 27.67
CA PHE A 36 8.06 -36.72 27.26
C PHE A 36 8.44 -37.66 28.42
N PHE A 37 8.24 -37.24 29.66
CA PHE A 37 8.65 -38.01 30.84
C PHE A 37 7.50 -38.63 31.65
N SER A 38 6.23 -38.36 31.33
CA SER A 38 5.14 -38.95 32.11
C SER A 38 3.88 -39.20 31.29
N LEU A 39 3.26 -40.34 31.57
CA LEU A 39 1.94 -40.84 31.14
C LEU A 39 1.93 -41.75 29.90
N GLY A 40 2.01 -43.06 30.21
CA GLY A 40 1.27 -44.07 29.45
C GLY A 40 -0.23 -43.75 29.49
N ALA A 41 -0.83 -43.61 28.31
CA ALA A 41 -2.25 -43.33 28.17
C ALA A 41 -2.88 -44.21 27.07
N ASN A 42 -4.13 -44.58 27.38
CA ASN A 42 -5.04 -45.46 26.65
C ASN A 42 -5.12 -45.19 25.12
N LEU A 43 -5.11 -46.24 24.30
CA LEU A 43 -4.98 -46.20 22.83
C LEU A 43 -6.04 -45.35 22.10
N ASN A 44 -7.25 -45.21 22.64
CA ASN A 44 -8.31 -44.39 22.04
C ASN A 44 -8.08 -42.88 22.23
N ASN A 45 -7.37 -42.48 23.29
CA ASN A 45 -6.94 -41.09 23.48
C ASN A 45 -5.63 -40.81 22.72
N ALA A 46 -4.84 -41.85 22.41
CA ALA A 46 -3.62 -41.71 21.64
C ALA A 46 -3.89 -41.27 20.20
N ALA A 47 -4.99 -41.71 19.57
CA ALA A 47 -5.36 -41.30 18.22
C ALA A 47 -5.76 -39.81 18.13
N SER A 48 -6.52 -39.31 19.11
CA SER A 48 -6.91 -37.89 19.20
C SER A 48 -5.72 -37.01 19.59
N LEU A 49 -4.85 -37.46 20.51
CA LEU A 49 -3.58 -36.81 20.82
C LEU A 49 -2.60 -36.82 19.64
N MET A 50 -2.57 -37.89 18.83
CA MET A 50 -1.80 -37.95 17.58
C MET A 50 -2.37 -37.01 16.52
N MET A 51 -3.70 -36.91 16.39
CA MET A 51 -4.31 -35.96 15.46
C MET A 51 -4.00 -34.52 15.88
N LEU A 52 -4.07 -34.22 17.18
CA LEU A 52 -3.71 -32.93 17.74
C LEU A 52 -2.20 -32.65 17.57
N SER A 53 -1.33 -33.64 17.78
CA SER A 53 0.12 -33.48 17.61
C SER A 53 0.55 -33.39 16.13
N ILE A 54 -0.15 -34.07 15.21
CA ILE A 54 0.00 -33.89 13.76
C ILE A 54 -0.47 -32.50 13.35
N LEU A 55 -1.61 -32.03 13.86
CA LEU A 55 -2.07 -30.65 13.68
C LEU A 55 -1.05 -29.63 14.24
N ASN A 56 -0.42 -29.92 15.38
CA ASN A 56 0.62 -29.09 15.98
C ASN A 56 1.93 -29.10 15.18
N MET A 57 2.33 -30.25 14.64
CA MET A 57 3.51 -30.36 13.79
C MET A 57 3.27 -29.69 12.44
N ILE A 58 2.08 -29.84 11.87
CA ILE A 58 1.62 -29.11 10.68
C ILE A 58 1.57 -27.60 10.97
N TYR A 59 1.11 -27.20 12.16
CA TYR A 59 1.14 -25.79 12.57
C TYR A 59 2.57 -25.29 12.67
N TYR A 60 3.46 -25.98 13.39
CA TYR A 60 4.87 -25.60 13.59
C TYR A 60 5.69 -25.54 12.29
N ILE A 61 5.47 -26.46 11.36
CA ILE A 61 6.12 -26.46 10.04
C ILE A 61 5.62 -25.29 9.16
N TYR A 62 4.41 -24.79 9.42
CA TYR A 62 3.77 -23.73 8.63
C TYR A 62 3.59 -22.40 9.39
N SER A 63 3.97 -22.32 10.68
CA SER A 63 3.83 -21.15 11.55
C SER A 63 4.98 -20.19 11.30
N GLU A 64 4.94 -19.56 10.13
CA GLU A 64 4.90 -18.11 10.11
C GLU A 64 3.46 -17.77 10.51
N GLU A 65 3.20 -17.39 11.78
CA GLU A 65 1.87 -17.21 12.41
C GLU A 65 0.81 -16.48 11.56
N GLU A 66 1.21 -15.71 10.55
CA GLU A 66 0.30 -15.02 9.63
C GLU A 66 -0.26 -15.91 8.50
N ARG A 67 0.33 -17.04 8.09
CA ARG A 67 -0.08 -17.66 6.80
C ARG A 67 -1.45 -18.34 6.81
N LEU A 68 -1.86 -18.95 7.91
CA LEU A 68 -3.10 -19.76 7.93
C LEU A 68 -4.35 -18.90 8.24
N SER A 69 -4.22 -17.90 9.12
CA SER A 69 -5.30 -16.96 9.43
C SER A 69 -5.73 -16.14 8.19
N LEU A 70 -4.83 -15.93 7.23
CA LEU A 70 -5.11 -15.29 5.92
C LEU A 70 -5.97 -16.15 4.96
N HIS A 71 -6.24 -17.40 5.32
CA HIS A 71 -7.10 -18.33 4.57
C HIS A 71 -8.44 -18.59 5.26
N THR A 72 -8.78 -17.80 6.29
CA THR A 72 -10.05 -17.93 7.01
C THR A 72 -11.24 -17.43 6.19
N LYS A 73 -12.45 -17.89 6.56
CA LYS A 73 -13.70 -17.54 5.87
C LYS A 73 -13.86 -16.02 5.74
N ASP A 74 -13.68 -15.29 6.84
CA ASP A 74 -13.87 -13.84 6.87
C ASP A 74 -12.88 -13.12 5.95
N ILE A 75 -11.60 -13.54 5.94
CA ILE A 75 -10.58 -12.95 5.08
C ILE A 75 -10.86 -13.23 3.61
N ILE A 76 -11.29 -14.45 3.26
CA ILE A 76 -11.66 -14.82 1.89
C ILE A 76 -12.85 -13.97 1.43
N GLU A 77 -13.85 -13.80 2.28
CA GLU A 77 -15.03 -12.99 1.99
C GLU A 77 -14.68 -11.51 1.80
N ILE A 78 -13.95 -10.91 2.75
CA ILE A 78 -13.48 -9.52 2.63
C ILE A 78 -12.68 -9.33 1.34
N ARG A 79 -11.77 -10.25 1.02
CA ARG A 79 -10.96 -10.17 -0.21
C ARG A 79 -11.81 -10.24 -1.48
N LYS A 80 -12.83 -11.09 -1.51
CA LYS A 80 -13.77 -11.19 -2.64
C LYS A 80 -14.52 -9.87 -2.83
N LEU A 81 -15.05 -9.30 -1.76
CA LEU A 81 -15.79 -8.04 -1.76
C LEU A 81 -14.91 -6.86 -2.18
N TYR A 82 -13.70 -6.79 -1.62
CA TYR A 82 -12.68 -5.82 -2.02
C TYR A 82 -12.35 -5.90 -3.51
N ASN A 83 -12.10 -7.10 -4.04
CA ASN A 83 -11.78 -7.27 -5.46
C ASN A 83 -12.94 -6.85 -6.38
N ASN A 84 -14.20 -7.00 -5.94
CA ASN A 84 -15.35 -6.48 -6.68
C ASN A 84 -15.34 -4.95 -6.71
N LEU A 85 -15.09 -4.30 -5.57
CA LEU A 85 -14.93 -2.85 -5.51
C LEU A 85 -13.82 -2.35 -6.45
N ILE A 86 -12.67 -3.03 -6.51
CA ILE A 86 -11.57 -2.66 -7.42
C ILE A 86 -12.02 -2.74 -8.88
N LYS A 87 -12.75 -3.79 -9.26
CA LYS A 87 -13.31 -3.92 -10.62
C LYS A 87 -14.29 -2.81 -10.95
N ASP A 88 -15.15 -2.46 -10.01
CA ASP A 88 -16.14 -1.39 -10.20
C ASP A 88 -15.47 -0.01 -10.27
N TYR A 89 -14.42 0.23 -9.47
CA TYR A 89 -13.57 1.41 -9.60
C TYR A 89 -12.91 1.46 -11.00
N ASN A 90 -12.45 0.33 -11.53
CA ASN A 90 -11.89 0.29 -12.88
C ASN A 90 -12.93 0.45 -13.99
N LYS A 91 -14.21 0.14 -13.77
CA LYS A 91 -15.29 0.55 -14.67
C LYS A 91 -15.43 2.07 -14.68
N LEU A 92 -15.32 2.73 -13.53
CA LEU A 92 -15.32 4.19 -13.43
C LEU A 92 -14.16 4.82 -14.21
N ASN A 93 -12.94 4.28 -14.09
CA ASN A 93 -11.80 4.72 -14.91
C ASN A 93 -12.09 4.63 -16.42
N LYS A 94 -12.75 3.54 -16.87
CA LYS A 94 -13.14 3.35 -18.28
C LYS A 94 -14.24 4.31 -18.73
N ILE A 95 -15.20 4.65 -17.85
CA ILE A 95 -16.23 5.66 -18.15
C ILE A 95 -15.59 7.01 -18.46
N PHE A 96 -14.52 7.36 -17.75
CA PHE A 96 -13.75 8.59 -17.99
C PHE A 96 -12.66 8.46 -19.06
N ASP A 97 -12.55 7.30 -19.71
CA ASP A 97 -11.54 6.98 -20.71
C ASP A 97 -10.09 7.22 -20.25
N PHE A 98 -9.80 6.94 -18.97
CA PHE A 98 -8.45 7.07 -18.44
C PHE A 98 -7.55 5.94 -18.91
N GLN A 99 -6.39 6.26 -19.43
CA GLN A 99 -5.43 5.27 -19.93
C GLN A 99 -4.07 5.41 -19.24
N ASN A 100 -3.67 6.64 -18.92
CA ASN A 100 -2.37 6.92 -18.32
C ASN A 100 -2.41 6.63 -16.80
N PRO A 101 -1.36 6.01 -16.21
CA PRO A 101 -1.28 5.81 -14.77
C PRO A 101 -1.55 7.07 -13.95
N VAL A 102 -1.08 8.24 -14.40
CA VAL A 102 -1.25 9.52 -13.70
C VAL A 102 -2.73 9.92 -13.58
N GLU A 103 -3.56 9.61 -14.57
CA GLU A 103 -5.01 9.91 -14.53
C GLU A 103 -5.68 9.07 -13.44
N ILE A 104 -5.48 7.75 -13.48
CA ILE A 104 -6.03 6.81 -12.50
C ILE A 104 -5.58 7.18 -11.07
N TYR A 105 -4.30 7.50 -10.91
CA TYR A 105 -3.72 7.97 -9.64
C TYR A 105 -4.35 9.27 -9.15
N THR A 106 -4.58 10.22 -10.05
CA THR A 106 -5.15 11.52 -9.72
C THR A 106 -6.61 11.36 -9.28
N LEU A 107 -7.41 10.57 -10.01
CA LEU A 107 -8.78 10.24 -9.59
C LEU A 107 -8.77 9.54 -8.23
N TYR A 108 -7.89 8.56 -8.05
CA TYR A 108 -7.80 7.79 -6.82
C TYR A 108 -7.52 8.68 -5.61
N ASN A 109 -6.53 9.58 -5.70
CA ASN A 109 -6.28 10.57 -4.66
C ASN A 109 -7.51 11.44 -4.36
N LYS A 110 -8.15 11.97 -5.40
CA LYS A 110 -9.31 12.86 -5.24
C LYS A 110 -10.52 12.15 -4.64
N MET A 111 -10.71 10.87 -4.96
CA MET A 111 -11.78 10.05 -4.39
C MET A 111 -11.48 9.64 -2.96
N LEU A 112 -10.25 9.21 -2.68
CA LEU A 112 -9.76 8.84 -1.35
C LEU A 112 -9.98 9.97 -0.34
N TYR A 113 -9.41 11.15 -0.58
CA TYR A 113 -9.45 12.26 0.38
C TYR A 113 -10.81 12.94 0.49
N ALA A 114 -11.70 12.76 -0.50
CA ALA A 114 -13.09 13.20 -0.42
C ALA A 114 -14.03 12.11 0.16
N GLY A 115 -13.48 10.99 0.61
CA GLY A 115 -14.21 9.92 1.28
C GLY A 115 -15.07 9.03 0.37
N TYR A 116 -14.95 9.14 -0.96
CA TYR A 116 -15.77 8.33 -1.89
C TYR A 116 -15.45 6.82 -1.81
N LEU A 117 -14.32 6.45 -1.21
CA LEU A 117 -13.86 5.06 -1.10
C LEU A 117 -14.02 4.48 0.31
N SER A 118 -14.67 5.22 1.21
CA SER A 118 -14.72 4.91 2.64
C SER A 118 -16.14 5.02 3.19
N LYS A 119 -16.43 4.22 4.21
CA LYS A 119 -17.68 4.30 4.96
C LYS A 119 -17.90 5.73 5.48
N ASP A 120 -19.17 6.11 5.63
CA ASP A 120 -19.58 7.43 6.12
C ASP A 120 -19.09 8.62 5.27
N LYS A 121 -18.42 8.33 4.13
CA LYS A 121 -17.86 9.32 3.22
C LYS A 121 -16.77 10.18 3.86
N GLU A 122 -16.03 9.59 4.79
CA GLU A 122 -14.93 10.26 5.50
C GLU A 122 -13.67 9.42 5.42
N PHE A 123 -12.52 10.08 5.25
CA PHE A 123 -11.22 9.43 5.23
C PHE A 123 -10.22 10.17 6.11
N HIS A 124 -9.54 9.41 6.96
CA HIS A 124 -8.53 9.91 7.86
C HIS A 124 -7.22 9.16 7.66
N PHE A 125 -6.13 9.90 7.54
CA PHE A 125 -4.80 9.31 7.67
C PHE A 125 -4.51 9.11 9.16
N GLY A 126 -4.58 7.87 9.63
CA GLY A 126 -4.54 7.56 11.06
C GLY A 126 -3.86 6.22 11.34
N LYS A 127 -3.19 6.14 12.49
CA LYS A 127 -2.40 4.96 12.91
C LYS A 127 -3.11 4.14 14.00
N ASP A 128 -4.17 4.66 14.61
CA ASP A 128 -4.63 4.17 15.91
C ASP A 128 -5.73 3.10 15.79
N LYS A 129 -6.47 3.08 14.68
CA LYS A 129 -7.56 2.09 14.46
C LYS A 129 -7.31 1.15 13.28
N VAL A 130 -6.14 1.21 12.64
CA VAL A 130 -5.86 0.44 11.43
C VAL A 130 -5.43 -1.00 11.74
N LYS A 131 -5.95 -1.96 10.98
CA LYS A 131 -5.60 -3.39 11.10
C LYS A 131 -4.69 -3.79 9.96
N ASP A 132 -3.46 -4.14 10.28
CA ASP A 132 -2.46 -4.48 9.27
C ASP A 132 -2.50 -5.98 8.94
N ILE A 133 -3.39 -6.36 8.03
CA ILE A 133 -3.55 -7.75 7.58
C ILE A 133 -3.07 -7.84 6.13
N THR A 134 -1.90 -8.45 5.94
CA THR A 134 -1.10 -8.43 4.69
C THR A 134 -1.91 -8.68 3.40
N THR A 135 -2.93 -9.55 3.43
CA THR A 135 -3.70 -9.91 2.21
C THR A 135 -4.92 -9.05 1.92
N ILE A 136 -5.29 -8.15 2.82
CA ILE A 136 -6.45 -7.26 2.69
C ILE A 136 -6.10 -5.83 3.12
N GLN A 137 -4.83 -5.44 3.04
CA GLN A 137 -4.31 -4.14 3.50
C GLN A 137 -5.11 -2.94 2.98
N GLY A 138 -5.47 -2.94 1.68
CA GLY A 138 -6.25 -1.87 1.05
C GLY A 138 -7.64 -1.67 1.67
N THR A 139 -8.22 -2.69 2.32
CA THR A 139 -9.58 -2.60 2.89
C THR A 139 -9.69 -1.65 4.08
N ASN A 140 -8.57 -1.24 4.70
CA ASN A 140 -8.58 -0.21 5.73
C ASN A 140 -9.12 1.13 5.21
N ILE A 141 -8.92 1.44 3.92
CA ILE A 141 -9.48 2.64 3.29
C ILE A 141 -11.00 2.61 3.37
N ILE A 142 -11.62 1.45 3.16
CA ILE A 142 -13.07 1.27 3.23
C ILE A 142 -13.60 1.57 4.63
N ASN A 143 -12.80 1.32 5.67
CA ASN A 143 -13.15 1.65 7.05
C ASN A 143 -12.93 3.14 7.39
N GLY A 144 -12.42 3.96 6.46
CA GLY A 144 -12.20 5.39 6.63
C GLY A 144 -10.92 5.77 7.37
N GLU A 145 -10.03 4.82 7.69
CA GLU A 145 -8.74 5.12 8.32
C GLU A 145 -7.63 4.25 7.74
N ALA A 146 -6.56 4.86 7.23
CA ALA A 146 -5.47 4.12 6.59
C ALA A 146 -4.10 4.80 6.77
N VAL A 147 -3.04 4.01 6.54
CA VAL A 147 -1.63 4.46 6.48
C VAL A 147 -1.06 4.18 5.09
N CYS A 148 0.15 4.71 4.81
CA CYS A 148 0.76 4.70 3.48
C CYS A 148 0.76 3.34 2.76
N ARG A 149 1.09 2.24 3.47
CA ARG A 149 1.07 0.90 2.88
C ARG A 149 -0.32 0.43 2.42
N HIS A 150 -1.39 0.83 3.12
CA HIS A 150 -2.76 0.49 2.72
C HIS A 150 -3.16 1.29 1.47
N ILE A 151 -2.80 2.58 1.44
CA ILE A 151 -3.08 3.51 0.35
C ILE A 151 -2.32 3.10 -0.93
N ALA A 152 -1.03 2.79 -0.82
CA ALA A 152 -0.21 2.32 -1.94
C ALA A 152 -0.67 0.96 -2.46
N GLN A 153 -1.09 0.06 -1.57
CA GLN A 153 -1.58 -1.27 -1.93
C GLN A 153 -2.89 -1.20 -2.72
N MET A 154 -3.87 -0.36 -2.32
CA MET A 154 -5.10 -0.21 -3.12
C MET A 154 -4.83 0.35 -4.51
N LEU A 155 -3.96 1.36 -4.65
CA LEU A 155 -3.59 1.90 -5.97
C LEU A 155 -2.90 0.85 -6.86
N LYS A 156 -2.02 0.03 -6.27
CA LYS A 156 -1.43 -1.12 -6.97
C LYS A 156 -2.50 -2.10 -7.44
N ASP A 157 -3.46 -2.45 -6.60
CA ASP A 157 -4.53 -3.40 -6.97
C ASP A 157 -5.43 -2.84 -8.08
N ILE A 158 -5.74 -1.55 -8.04
CA ILE A 158 -6.43 -0.83 -9.13
C ILE A 158 -5.66 -1.00 -10.43
N TYR A 159 -4.36 -0.72 -10.44
CA TYR A 159 -3.54 -0.86 -11.65
C TYR A 159 -3.47 -2.30 -12.16
N LEU A 160 -3.26 -3.27 -11.28
CA LEU A 160 -3.15 -4.68 -11.67
C LEU A 160 -4.45 -5.18 -12.31
N ASP A 161 -5.61 -4.83 -11.76
CA ASP A 161 -6.92 -5.17 -12.35
C ASP A 161 -7.18 -4.39 -13.65
N TYR A 162 -6.64 -3.17 -13.79
CA TYR A 162 -6.71 -2.39 -15.03
C TYR A 162 -5.82 -2.94 -16.15
N GLY A 163 -4.88 -3.85 -15.84
CA GLY A 163 -3.90 -4.38 -16.79
C GLY A 163 -2.58 -3.60 -16.84
N ILE A 164 -2.32 -2.72 -15.87
CA ILE A 164 -1.06 -1.98 -15.73
C ILE A 164 -0.16 -2.73 -14.75
N THR A 165 1.10 -2.99 -15.16
CA THR A 165 2.07 -3.61 -14.26
C THR A 165 2.37 -2.67 -13.10
N SER A 166 2.21 -3.15 -11.86
CA SER A 166 2.34 -2.29 -10.68
C SER A 166 2.90 -3.00 -9.46
N TYR A 167 3.60 -2.23 -8.63
CA TYR A 167 4.22 -2.65 -7.39
C TYR A 167 4.00 -1.59 -6.33
N ASP A 168 3.75 -1.99 -5.10
CA ASP A 168 3.98 -1.13 -3.95
C ASP A 168 5.46 -1.28 -3.54
N ILE A 169 6.14 -0.16 -3.38
CA ILE A 169 7.58 -0.16 -3.07
C ILE A 169 7.84 0.51 -1.72
N SER A 170 8.74 -0.11 -0.97
CA SER A 170 9.23 0.35 0.33
C SER A 170 10.31 1.40 0.12
N VAL A 171 10.11 2.57 0.71
CA VAL A 171 11.02 3.71 0.62
C VAL A 171 11.36 4.23 2.02
N PHE A 172 12.51 4.87 2.13
CA PHE A 172 12.81 5.76 3.23
C PHE A 172 12.46 7.18 2.79
N GLN A 173 11.67 7.86 3.59
CA GLN A 173 11.37 9.26 3.42
C GLN A 173 11.86 10.04 4.63
N LYS A 174 12.71 11.04 4.39
CA LYS A 174 13.21 11.92 5.44
C LYS A 174 12.11 12.89 5.83
N ASP A 175 11.88 13.03 7.14
CA ASP A 175 11.05 14.11 7.64
C ASP A 175 11.79 15.43 7.40
N THR A 176 11.26 16.24 6.48
CA THR A 176 11.89 17.51 6.11
C THR A 176 10.95 18.65 6.52
N THR A 177 11.41 19.50 7.44
CA THR A 177 10.85 20.85 7.58
C THR A 177 11.27 21.62 6.35
N THR A 178 10.38 21.72 5.36
CA THR A 178 10.63 22.54 4.18
C THR A 178 10.72 24.00 4.58
N ASP A 179 11.89 24.60 4.42
CA ASP A 179 12.02 26.05 4.32
C ASP A 179 11.28 26.53 3.07
N LYS A 180 10.02 26.91 3.29
CA LYS A 180 9.12 27.43 2.26
C LYS A 180 9.68 28.69 1.59
N SER A 181 10.48 29.49 2.30
CA SER A 181 11.03 30.73 1.76
C SER A 181 12.08 30.42 0.69
N MET A 182 12.96 29.47 0.95
CA MET A 182 13.96 29.02 0.00
C MET A 182 13.30 28.33 -1.19
N LEU A 183 12.35 27.40 -0.99
CA LEU A 183 11.64 26.76 -2.10
C LEU A 183 10.99 27.79 -3.04
N SER A 184 10.34 28.81 -2.47
CA SER A 184 9.70 29.89 -3.23
C SER A 184 10.72 30.73 -4.01
N TYR A 185 11.91 30.99 -3.43
CA TYR A 185 12.98 31.69 -4.12
C TYR A 185 13.47 30.92 -5.36
N TYR A 186 13.75 29.62 -5.22
CA TYR A 186 14.21 28.83 -6.37
C TYR A 186 13.15 28.68 -7.46
N GLN A 187 11.89 28.52 -7.10
CA GLN A 187 10.82 28.51 -8.08
C GLN A 187 10.80 29.80 -8.91
N LYS A 188 11.07 30.97 -8.30
CA LYS A 188 11.21 32.24 -9.03
C LYS A 188 12.44 32.26 -9.94
N GLU A 189 13.59 31.79 -9.47
CA GLU A 189 14.80 31.75 -10.31
C GLU A 189 14.65 30.76 -11.48
N LEU A 190 14.06 29.60 -11.24
CA LEU A 190 13.73 28.62 -12.27
C LEU A 190 12.70 29.17 -13.26
N GLN A 191 11.74 29.98 -12.81
CA GLN A 191 10.79 30.64 -13.70
C GLN A 191 11.51 31.58 -14.69
N LYS A 192 12.49 32.36 -14.24
CA LYS A 192 13.29 33.21 -15.15
C LYS A 192 14.00 32.38 -16.21
N VAL A 193 14.57 31.25 -15.82
CA VAL A 193 15.25 30.33 -16.75
C VAL A 193 14.25 29.68 -17.71
N SER A 194 13.08 29.28 -17.20
CA SER A 194 11.96 28.75 -17.98
C SER A 194 11.53 29.74 -19.07
N ASP A 195 11.34 31.01 -18.72
CA ASP A 195 10.90 32.06 -19.66
C ASP A 195 11.92 32.28 -20.78
N ILE A 196 13.22 32.16 -20.49
CA ILE A 196 14.30 32.31 -21.47
C ILE A 196 14.43 31.06 -22.35
N LYS A 197 14.32 29.88 -21.77
CA LYS A 197 14.62 28.60 -22.44
C LYS A 197 13.39 27.92 -23.06
N GLY A 198 12.18 28.35 -22.70
CA GLY A 198 10.93 27.70 -23.10
C GLY A 198 10.74 26.31 -22.51
N ILE A 199 11.43 25.98 -21.41
CA ILE A 199 11.34 24.67 -20.73
C ILE A 199 10.48 24.85 -19.48
N PRO A 200 9.45 24.02 -19.25
CA PRO A 200 8.63 24.09 -18.04
C PRO A 200 9.45 24.02 -16.75
N VAL A 201 9.02 24.77 -15.72
CA VAL A 201 9.73 24.87 -14.44
C VAL A 201 9.93 23.51 -13.78
N GLU A 202 8.94 22.63 -13.83
CA GLU A 202 9.00 21.31 -13.20
C GLU A 202 10.02 20.40 -13.89
N ASP A 203 10.17 20.53 -15.21
CA ASP A 203 11.20 19.81 -15.96
C ASP A 203 12.59 20.41 -15.69
N LEU A 204 12.70 21.74 -15.57
CA LEU A 204 13.95 22.40 -15.17
C LEU A 204 14.38 22.01 -13.75
N THR A 205 13.44 21.89 -12.83
CA THR A 205 13.70 21.40 -11.47
C THR A 205 14.36 20.03 -11.50
N TYR A 206 13.87 19.13 -12.35
CA TYR A 206 14.48 17.82 -12.53
C TYR A 206 15.86 17.90 -13.22
N LEU A 207 15.97 18.68 -14.31
CA LEU A 207 17.21 18.83 -15.07
C LEU A 207 18.34 19.50 -14.29
N LEU A 208 18.02 20.34 -13.31
CA LEU A 208 18.97 21.08 -12.49
C LEU A 208 19.11 20.49 -11.08
N GLU A 209 18.84 19.19 -10.92
CA GLU A 209 18.87 18.50 -9.62
C GLU A 209 20.17 18.75 -8.85
N ASP A 210 21.32 18.77 -9.52
CA ASP A 210 22.62 19.02 -8.87
C ASP A 210 22.74 20.42 -8.28
N LYS A 211 22.32 21.43 -9.03
CA LYS A 211 22.39 22.83 -8.59
C LYS A 211 21.43 23.10 -7.45
N ILE A 212 20.26 22.47 -7.51
CA ILE A 212 19.28 22.50 -6.42
C ILE A 212 19.88 21.78 -5.21
N GLN A 213 20.47 20.60 -5.40
CA GLN A 213 21.09 19.82 -4.33
C GLN A 213 22.23 20.57 -3.63
N GLU A 214 23.13 21.22 -4.37
CA GLU A 214 24.21 22.04 -3.80
C GLU A 214 23.68 23.15 -2.89
N ALA A 215 22.50 23.67 -3.21
CA ALA A 215 21.97 24.86 -2.61
C ALA A 215 20.89 24.59 -1.53
N PHE A 216 20.54 23.32 -1.30
CA PHE A 216 19.57 22.87 -0.29
C PHE A 216 20.09 21.74 0.60
N SER A 217 19.82 21.82 1.89
CA SER A 217 20.00 20.69 2.84
C SER A 217 18.86 19.66 2.81
N TYR A 218 18.04 19.60 1.75
CA TYR A 218 16.94 18.61 1.58
C TYR A 218 17.48 17.24 1.16
N TYR A 219 18.52 16.78 1.84
CA TYR A 219 19.27 15.62 1.45
C TYR A 219 19.05 14.48 2.45
N ILE A 220 18.90 13.27 1.91
CA ILE A 220 19.15 12.03 2.63
C ILE A 220 20.67 11.92 2.77
N SER A 221 21.22 12.19 3.97
CA SER A 221 22.67 12.16 4.19
C SER A 221 23.26 10.77 3.86
N PRO A 222 24.58 10.64 3.68
CA PRO A 222 25.17 9.33 3.46
C PRO A 222 24.95 8.42 4.69
N GLU A 223 24.74 9.01 5.86
CA GLU A 223 24.40 8.33 7.12
C GLU A 223 22.94 7.84 7.13
N ASP A 224 22.03 8.54 6.45
CA ASP A 224 20.65 8.11 6.23
C ASP A 224 20.55 6.88 5.29
N ILE A 225 21.66 6.49 4.62
CA ILE A 225 21.67 5.41 3.62
C ILE A 225 21.37 4.02 4.23
N GLY A 226 21.53 3.85 5.55
CA GLY A 226 21.27 2.61 6.28
C GLY A 226 19.91 2.51 6.99
N LYS A 227 19.04 3.53 6.90
CA LYS A 227 17.78 3.58 7.66
C LYS A 227 16.71 2.60 7.14
N LEU A 228 15.85 2.14 8.05
CA LEU A 228 14.74 1.22 7.78
C LEU A 228 13.64 1.88 6.93
N THR A 229 12.88 1.07 6.20
CA THR A 229 11.69 1.53 5.46
C THR A 229 10.69 2.19 6.41
N ASN A 230 10.23 3.40 6.10
CA ASN A 230 9.23 4.12 6.89
C ASN A 230 8.03 4.60 6.07
N HIS A 231 8.06 4.41 4.74
CA HIS A 231 7.00 4.83 3.85
C HIS A 231 6.79 3.84 2.69
N ARG A 232 5.59 3.87 2.07
CA ARG A 232 5.27 3.07 0.88
C ARG A 232 4.60 3.94 -0.18
N ILE A 233 5.06 3.76 -1.41
CA ILE A 233 4.53 4.43 -2.61
C ILE A 233 4.21 3.37 -3.67
N THR A 234 3.55 3.75 -4.74
CA THR A 234 3.22 2.86 -5.86
C THR A 234 4.11 3.15 -7.06
N LYS A 235 4.67 2.11 -7.64
CA LYS A 235 5.35 2.15 -8.94
C LYS A 235 4.48 1.47 -9.99
N ALA A 236 4.17 2.18 -11.07
CA ALA A 236 3.50 1.62 -12.24
C ALA A 236 4.46 1.62 -13.44
N THR A 237 4.37 0.59 -14.29
CA THR A 237 5.05 0.51 -15.58
C THR A 237 4.00 0.42 -16.68
N TYR A 238 3.97 1.41 -17.56
CA TYR A 238 3.01 1.52 -18.66
C TYR A 238 3.73 1.99 -19.93
N GLN A 239 3.51 1.29 -21.04
CA GLN A 239 4.15 1.58 -22.34
C GLN A 239 5.69 1.75 -22.26
N GLY A 240 6.34 0.94 -21.42
CA GLY A 240 7.79 1.01 -21.23
C GLY A 240 8.28 2.24 -20.45
N LYS A 241 7.38 2.94 -19.74
CA LYS A 241 7.70 4.07 -18.86
C LYS A 241 7.36 3.75 -17.42
N ASP A 242 8.19 4.22 -16.49
CA ASP A 242 7.97 4.09 -15.05
C ASP A 242 7.40 5.37 -14.43
N TYR A 243 6.39 5.18 -13.58
CA TYR A 243 5.71 6.20 -12.80
C TYR A 243 5.83 5.86 -11.32
N TYR A 244 6.44 6.75 -10.53
CA TYR A 244 6.58 6.63 -9.09
C TYR A 244 5.59 7.60 -8.44
N LEU A 245 4.58 7.07 -7.76
CA LEU A 245 3.39 7.81 -7.35
C LEU A 245 3.14 7.60 -5.87
N ASP A 246 3.09 8.69 -5.11
CA ASP A 246 2.80 8.66 -3.68
C ASP A 246 1.37 9.16 -3.41
N PRO A 247 0.40 8.24 -3.27
CA PRO A 247 -0.97 8.62 -2.98
C PRO A 247 -1.20 9.10 -1.55
N THR A 248 -0.21 9.01 -0.65
CA THR A 248 -0.30 9.52 0.72
C THR A 248 0.02 11.00 0.81
N GLN A 249 0.90 11.48 -0.07
CA GLN A 249 1.32 12.88 -0.11
C GLN A 249 0.82 13.63 -1.34
N THR A 250 0.13 12.92 -2.24
CA THR A 250 -0.30 13.43 -3.53
C THR A 250 0.90 13.95 -4.35
N ARG A 251 2.02 13.23 -4.33
CA ARG A 251 3.27 13.58 -5.05
C ARG A 251 3.63 12.58 -6.14
N MET A 252 4.31 13.07 -7.16
CA MET A 252 4.89 12.25 -8.22
C MET A 252 6.40 12.33 -8.12
N TYR A 253 7.07 11.23 -8.47
CA TYR A 253 8.51 11.16 -8.38
C TYR A 253 9.14 10.69 -9.68
N LYS A 254 10.40 11.10 -9.85
CA LYS A 254 11.31 10.66 -10.90
C LYS A 254 12.62 10.22 -10.26
N PRO A 255 13.24 9.12 -10.72
CA PRO A 255 14.58 8.76 -10.26
C PRO A 255 15.58 9.87 -10.59
N SER A 256 16.44 10.22 -9.63
CA SER A 256 17.53 11.16 -9.85
C SER A 256 18.44 10.67 -10.98
N MET A 257 18.92 11.61 -11.80
CA MET A 257 19.87 11.37 -12.87
C MET A 257 21.22 10.88 -12.32
N ASN A 258 21.63 11.37 -11.16
CA ASN A 258 22.88 11.00 -10.50
C ASN A 258 22.79 9.71 -9.68
N ASN A 259 21.62 9.44 -9.08
CA ASN A 259 21.39 8.22 -8.32
C ASN A 259 19.94 7.75 -8.44
N GLN A 260 19.69 6.76 -9.28
CA GLN A 260 18.36 6.22 -9.55
C GLN A 260 17.63 5.61 -8.32
N LYS A 261 18.32 5.46 -7.17
CA LYS A 261 17.67 5.05 -5.91
C LYS A 261 17.07 6.23 -5.15
N ILE A 262 17.47 7.45 -5.48
CA ILE A 262 16.93 8.69 -4.93
C ILE A 262 15.79 9.14 -5.85
N LEU A 263 14.70 9.59 -5.24
CA LEU A 263 13.51 10.06 -5.93
C LEU A 263 13.38 11.57 -5.75
N ILE A 264 13.18 12.26 -6.87
CA ILE A 264 12.95 13.71 -6.95
C ILE A 264 11.48 13.92 -7.23
N SER A 265 10.85 14.78 -6.45
CA SER A 265 9.44 15.16 -6.62
C SER A 265 9.25 16.30 -7.62
N GLU A 266 8.02 16.50 -8.08
CA GLU A 266 7.69 17.55 -9.06
C GLU A 266 7.99 18.98 -8.56
N ASP A 267 8.03 19.19 -7.25
CA ASP A 267 8.40 20.46 -6.61
C ASP A 267 9.90 20.55 -6.24
N GLY A 268 10.69 19.52 -6.56
CA GLY A 268 12.14 19.50 -6.40
C GLY A 268 12.65 18.95 -5.08
N ARG A 269 11.81 18.37 -4.22
CA ARG A 269 12.31 17.72 -3.00
C ARG A 269 13.02 16.41 -3.34
N ILE A 270 14.14 16.19 -2.65
CA ILE A 270 15.01 15.01 -2.75
C ILE A 270 14.98 14.25 -1.39
N ASP A 271 13.78 14.11 -0.83
CA ASP A 271 13.55 13.59 0.53
C ASP A 271 13.25 12.08 0.56
N THR A 272 13.23 11.42 -0.61
CA THR A 272 12.74 10.05 -0.75
C THR A 272 13.78 9.14 -1.41
N LYS A 273 13.97 7.95 -0.85
CA LYS A 273 14.91 6.93 -1.35
C LYS A 273 14.31 5.54 -1.37
N ILE A 274 14.49 4.85 -2.47
CA ILE A 274 14.16 3.42 -2.63
C ILE A 274 15.09 2.57 -1.77
N ILE A 275 14.52 1.62 -1.03
CA ILE A 275 15.28 0.63 -0.24
C ILE A 275 15.31 -0.69 -1.01
N PRO A 276 16.36 -1.02 -1.81
CA PRO A 276 16.30 -2.15 -2.73
C PRO A 276 16.11 -3.50 -2.03
N ARG A 277 16.71 -3.67 -0.84
CA ARG A 277 16.60 -4.90 -0.04
C ARG A 277 15.17 -5.17 0.47
N ALA A 278 14.34 -4.14 0.54
CA ALA A 278 12.95 -4.25 0.99
C ALA A 278 11.96 -4.44 -0.18
N ASN A 279 12.46 -4.53 -1.42
CA ASN A 279 11.66 -4.58 -2.63
C ASN A 279 12.01 -5.80 -3.50
N SER A 280 11.03 -6.27 -4.27
CA SER A 280 11.27 -7.37 -5.21
C SER A 280 12.19 -6.94 -6.36
N SER A 281 12.98 -7.88 -6.89
CA SER A 281 13.84 -7.62 -8.05
C SER A 281 13.07 -7.09 -9.27
N LYS A 282 11.84 -7.58 -9.48
CA LYS A 282 10.94 -7.11 -10.54
C LYS A 282 10.55 -5.65 -10.36
N ALA A 283 10.23 -5.23 -9.13
CA ALA A 283 9.90 -3.84 -8.83
C ALA A 283 11.10 -2.90 -9.05
N MET A 284 12.32 -3.40 -8.86
CA MET A 284 13.56 -2.63 -9.01
C MET A 284 14.04 -2.48 -10.45
N LYS A 285 13.42 -3.18 -11.42
CA LYS A 285 13.74 -2.98 -12.84
C LYS A 285 13.33 -1.56 -13.24
N ALA A 286 14.29 -0.72 -13.62
CA ALA A 286 14.05 0.65 -14.02
C ALA A 286 13.72 0.75 -15.52
N ASN A 287 12.72 1.56 -15.84
CA ASN A 287 12.45 2.06 -17.17
C ASN A 287 12.53 3.60 -17.16
N PRO A 288 12.68 4.25 -18.34
CA PRO A 288 12.67 5.71 -18.41
C PRO A 288 11.37 6.29 -17.86
N SER A 289 11.44 7.49 -17.30
CA SER A 289 10.25 8.25 -16.93
C SER A 289 9.88 9.29 -17.99
N THR A 290 8.63 9.70 -17.99
CA THR A 290 8.12 10.88 -18.71
C THR A 290 8.58 12.18 -18.03
N PRO A 291 8.64 13.32 -18.74
CA PRO A 291 8.79 14.64 -18.13
C PRO A 291 7.64 14.96 -17.16
N PHE A 292 7.90 15.76 -16.13
CA PHE A 292 6.86 16.18 -15.19
C PHE A 292 5.80 17.03 -15.88
N SER A 293 6.20 17.90 -16.80
CA SER A 293 5.26 18.77 -17.53
C SER A 293 4.23 17.98 -18.36
N GLU A 294 4.62 16.80 -18.85
CA GLU A 294 3.72 15.89 -19.56
C GLU A 294 2.72 15.27 -18.57
N ASP A 295 3.21 14.70 -17.47
CA ASP A 295 2.37 14.08 -16.43
C ASP A 295 1.37 15.09 -15.83
N LEU A 296 1.79 16.34 -15.61
CA LEU A 296 0.95 17.40 -15.06
C LEU A 296 -0.21 17.80 -15.97
N LYS A 297 -0.13 17.52 -17.29
CA LYS A 297 -1.29 17.68 -18.19
C LYS A 297 -2.39 16.69 -17.83
N TYR A 298 -2.04 15.43 -17.58
CA TYR A 298 -2.98 14.39 -17.15
C TYR A 298 -3.57 14.70 -15.76
N VAL A 299 -2.77 15.25 -14.84
CA VAL A 299 -3.28 15.71 -13.53
C VAL A 299 -4.35 16.78 -13.72
N LYS A 300 -4.06 17.81 -14.52
CA LYS A 300 -4.98 18.93 -14.77
C LYS A 300 -6.27 18.46 -15.46
N SER A 301 -6.17 17.63 -16.50
CA SER A 301 -7.35 17.09 -17.21
C SER A 301 -8.23 16.26 -16.28
N THR A 302 -7.61 15.36 -15.50
CA THR A 302 -8.32 14.48 -14.57
C THR A 302 -9.03 15.26 -13.47
N ILE A 303 -8.40 16.30 -12.92
CA ILE A 303 -9.04 17.16 -11.92
C ILE A 303 -10.28 17.86 -12.50
N ASN A 304 -10.23 18.29 -13.76
CA ASN A 304 -11.39 18.89 -14.41
C ASN A 304 -12.52 17.87 -14.61
N ILE A 305 -12.20 16.67 -15.07
CA ILE A 305 -13.16 15.57 -15.21
C ILE A 305 -13.80 15.23 -13.85
N TYR A 306 -13.00 15.09 -12.80
CA TYR A 306 -13.48 14.87 -11.42
C TYR A 306 -14.45 15.96 -10.94
N LYS A 307 -14.17 17.24 -11.25
CA LYS A 307 -15.03 18.36 -10.86
C LYS A 307 -16.35 18.39 -11.64
N GLN A 308 -16.31 18.03 -12.93
CA GLN A 308 -17.47 18.09 -13.82
C GLN A 308 -18.41 16.89 -13.64
N ASN A 309 -17.93 15.76 -13.12
CA ASN A 309 -18.68 14.51 -13.03
C ASN A 309 -19.00 14.11 -11.58
N LYS A 310 -19.29 15.10 -10.73
CA LYS A 310 -19.54 14.87 -9.30
C LYS A 310 -20.73 13.96 -9.05
N ASP A 311 -21.78 14.06 -9.85
CA ASP A 311 -22.96 13.22 -9.81
C ASP A 311 -22.64 11.73 -10.06
N ILE A 312 -21.72 11.43 -10.99
CA ILE A 312 -21.26 10.06 -11.25
C ILE A 312 -20.51 9.51 -10.03
N LEU A 313 -19.65 10.33 -9.41
CA LEU A 313 -18.91 9.94 -8.20
C LEU A 313 -19.84 9.75 -7.00
N GLU A 314 -20.86 10.59 -6.84
CA GLU A 314 -21.90 10.42 -5.81
C GLU A 314 -22.68 9.13 -6.02
N ARG A 315 -23.03 8.80 -7.27
CA ARG A 315 -23.72 7.56 -7.60
C ARG A 315 -22.85 6.35 -7.26
N PHE A 316 -21.58 6.38 -7.67
CA PHE A 316 -20.61 5.35 -7.32
C PHE A 316 -20.58 5.12 -5.79
N TYR A 317 -20.47 6.18 -4.99
CA TYR A 317 -20.48 6.04 -3.53
C TYR A 317 -21.77 5.41 -3.00
N LYS A 318 -22.93 5.90 -3.45
CA LYS A 318 -24.24 5.38 -3.00
C LYS A 318 -24.41 3.90 -3.33
N GLU A 319 -24.00 3.46 -4.51
CA GLU A 319 -24.06 2.06 -4.95
C GLU A 319 -23.19 1.13 -4.08
N HIS A 320 -22.13 1.65 -3.47
CA HIS A 320 -21.20 0.87 -2.66
C HIS A 320 -21.33 1.11 -1.15
N GLN A 321 -22.27 1.96 -0.70
CA GLN A 321 -22.39 2.32 0.71
C GLN A 321 -22.67 1.10 1.60
N GLU A 322 -23.59 0.23 1.19
CA GLU A 322 -23.89 -1.01 1.91
C GLU A 322 -22.67 -1.96 1.96
N LEU A 323 -21.93 -2.05 0.85
CA LEU A 323 -20.69 -2.82 0.76
C LEU A 323 -19.64 -2.30 1.75
N TYR A 324 -19.48 -0.97 1.83
CA TYR A 324 -18.52 -0.35 2.75
C TYR A 324 -18.87 -0.64 4.20
N ASN A 325 -20.15 -0.53 4.57
CA ASN A 325 -20.64 -0.87 5.89
C ASN A 325 -20.40 -2.35 6.21
N TYR A 326 -20.68 -3.24 5.25
CA TYR A 326 -20.51 -4.67 5.44
C TYR A 326 -19.04 -5.07 5.63
N ILE A 327 -18.14 -4.61 4.76
CA ILE A 327 -16.70 -4.85 4.89
C ILE A 327 -16.19 -4.29 6.22
N SER A 328 -16.61 -3.09 6.61
CA SER A 328 -16.19 -2.46 7.85
C SER A 328 -16.65 -3.24 9.09
N ASN A 329 -17.86 -3.81 9.06
CA ASN A 329 -18.37 -4.68 10.13
C ASN A 329 -17.60 -6.00 10.21
N LEU A 330 -17.28 -6.62 9.06
CA LEU A 330 -16.43 -7.82 9.04
C LEU A 330 -15.04 -7.51 9.60
N LEU A 331 -14.43 -6.40 9.17
CA LEU A 331 -13.15 -5.94 9.67
C LEU A 331 -13.20 -5.68 11.18
N SER A 332 -14.23 -5.03 11.73
CA SER A 332 -14.33 -4.76 13.17
C SER A 332 -14.34 -6.03 14.01
N ASN A 333 -14.92 -7.11 13.50
CA ASN A 333 -15.02 -8.40 14.18
C ASN A 333 -13.68 -9.17 14.25
N ILE A 334 -12.70 -8.83 13.40
CA ILE A 334 -11.37 -9.46 13.41
C ILE A 334 -10.52 -8.89 14.57
N LYS A 335 -10.20 -9.69 15.57
CA LYS A 335 -9.38 -9.29 16.73
C LYS A 335 -7.89 -9.57 16.45
N VAL A 336 -7.24 -8.67 15.70
CA VAL A 336 -5.78 -8.72 15.52
C VAL A 336 -5.09 -8.12 16.75
N LYS A 337 -3.99 -8.74 17.23
CA LYS A 337 -3.07 -8.09 18.20
C LYS A 337 -2.61 -6.76 17.59
N ARG A 338 -3.08 -5.64 18.15
CA ARG A 338 -2.63 -4.31 17.71
C ARG A 338 -1.13 -4.23 17.98
N LYS A 339 -0.34 -3.86 16.97
CA LYS A 339 1.08 -3.57 17.20
C LYS A 339 1.13 -2.29 18.05
N GLU A 340 1.37 -2.44 19.35
CA GLU A 340 1.76 -1.31 20.20
C GLU A 340 3.05 -0.71 19.65
N LYS A 341 3.16 0.63 19.73
CA LYS A 341 4.34 1.39 19.30
C LYS A 341 5.61 0.73 19.87
N ARG A 342 6.53 0.33 19.00
CA ARG A 342 7.95 0.28 19.34
C ARG A 342 8.59 1.59 18.93
#